data_AF-A0A537SVB5-F1
#
_entry.id   AF-A0A537SVB5-F1
#
_cell.length_a   1.000
_cell.length_b   1.000
_cell.length_c   1.000
_cell.angle_alpha   90.00
_cell.angle_beta   90.00
_cell.angle_gamma   90.00
#
_symmetry.space_group_name_H-M   'P 1'
#
loop_
_entity.id
_entity.type
_entity.pdbx_description
1 polymer ?
#
loop_
_entity_poly.entity_id
_entity_poly.type
_entity_poly.pdbx_seq_one_letter_code
_entity_poly.pdbx_strand_id
1 'polypeptide(L)'
;RASRLTGLDFRVTGAIDARLLPTPTITLQGVEFGRPDEGSRVRARLLRIEFALGAFARGEWRIADARLEGAEFSAGLDPSGRLAWPLPKLGFDLEAVSIARL
;
A
#
# COMPACT_ATOMS: atom_id res chain seq x y z
N ARG A 1 16.12 6.17 -2.02
CA ARG A 1 15.17 5.74 -3.09
C ARG A 1 14.98 4.23 -2.96
N ALA A 2 13.83 3.76 -2.51
CA ALA A 2 13.51 2.34 -2.42
C ALA A 2 12.41 2.07 -3.44
N SER A 3 12.76 1.45 -4.58
CA SER A 3 11.90 1.45 -5.77
C SER A 3 11.65 0.06 -6.37
N ARG A 4 11.70 -1.03 -5.58
CA ARG A 4 11.28 -2.35 -6.08
C ARG A 4 10.91 -3.28 -4.93
N LEU A 5 9.63 -3.31 -4.57
CA LEU A 5 9.11 -4.29 -3.61
C LEU A 5 8.17 -5.31 -4.25
N THR A 6 7.54 -5.00 -5.40
CA THR A 6 6.46 -5.85 -5.97
C THR A 6 6.29 -5.76 -7.49
N GLY A 7 7.22 -5.13 -8.22
CA GLY A 7 7.03 -4.76 -9.64
C GLY A 7 6.13 -3.53 -9.84
N LEU A 8 5.67 -2.94 -8.75
CA LEU A 8 5.07 -1.61 -8.72
C LEU A 8 6.15 -0.57 -8.47
N ASP A 9 6.06 0.55 -9.18
CA ASP A 9 6.79 1.75 -8.83
C ASP A 9 6.20 2.27 -7.52
N PHE A 10 7.02 2.40 -6.49
CA PHE A 10 6.62 2.83 -5.17
C PHE A 10 7.37 4.11 -4.78
N ARG A 11 6.64 5.10 -4.27
CA ARG A 11 7.17 6.40 -3.89
C ARG A 11 6.57 6.86 -2.57
N VAL A 12 7.41 7.48 -1.73
CA VAL A 12 7.00 8.15 -0.50
C VAL A 12 7.39 9.61 -0.63
N THR A 13 6.45 10.52 -0.34
CA THR A 13 6.63 11.97 -0.49
C THR A 13 6.71 12.70 0.85
N GLY A 14 6.29 12.06 1.94
CA GLY A 14 6.35 12.59 3.29
C GLY A 14 7.32 11.83 4.21
N ALA A 15 7.07 11.94 5.52
CA ALA A 15 7.87 11.30 6.55
C ALA A 15 7.78 9.76 6.53
N ILE A 16 8.84 9.13 7.01
CA ILE A 16 8.95 7.70 7.24
C ILE A 16 9.29 7.51 8.71
N ASP A 17 8.37 6.89 9.45
CA ASP A 17 8.52 6.62 10.88
C ASP A 17 8.56 5.12 11.13
N ALA A 18 9.39 4.70 12.08
CA ALA A 18 9.46 3.32 12.53
C ALA A 18 9.43 3.26 14.06
N ARG A 19 8.64 2.34 14.59
CA ARG A 19 8.56 2.02 16.02
C ARG A 19 8.78 0.54 16.18
N LEU A 20 9.67 0.14 17.07
CA LEU A 20 9.94 -1.28 17.29
C LEU A 20 9.04 -1.89 18.38
N LEU A 21 8.74 -1.13 19.43
CA LEU A 21 8.05 -1.64 20.62
C LEU A 21 6.79 -0.82 20.94
N PRO A 22 5.72 -1.48 21.47
CA PRO A 22 5.63 -2.91 21.78
C PRO A 22 5.39 -3.81 20.55
N THR A 23 4.74 -3.28 19.52
CA THR A 23 4.57 -3.96 18.22
C THR A 23 5.43 -3.24 17.18
N PRO A 24 6.20 -3.96 16.34
CA PRO A 24 6.97 -3.32 15.28
C PRO A 24 6.03 -2.74 14.22
N THR A 25 6.20 -1.45 13.92
CA THR A 25 5.35 -0.69 13.01
C THR A 25 6.19 0.22 12.12
N ILE A 26 5.83 0.30 10.84
CA ILE A 26 6.32 1.31 9.90
C ILE A 26 5.14 2.18 9.47
N THR A 27 5.33 3.50 9.48
CA THR A 27 4.36 4.47 8.97
C THR A 27 5.00 5.29 7.87
N LEU A 28 4.34 5.34 6.72
CA LEU A 28 4.76 6.09 5.55
C LEU A 28 3.72 7.17 5.24
N GLN A 29 4.14 8.42 5.18
CA GLN A 29 3.26 9.53 4.84
C GLN A 29 3.39 9.89 3.35
N GLY A 30 2.26 10.11 2.68
CA GLY A 30 2.21 10.43 1.26
C GLY A 30 2.79 9.29 0.41
N VAL A 31 2.08 8.16 0.33
CA VAL A 31 2.49 7.03 -0.50
C VAL A 31 1.85 7.10 -1.87
N GLU A 32 2.61 6.71 -2.89
CA GLU A 32 2.11 6.51 -4.24
C GLU A 32 2.65 5.19 -4.78
N PHE A 33 1.78 4.41 -5.42
CA PHE A 33 2.20 3.20 -6.11
C PHE A 33 1.37 2.91 -7.35
N GLY A 34 1.99 2.33 -8.36
CA GLY A 34 1.33 1.98 -9.62
C GLY A 34 2.27 1.16 -10.51
N ARG A 35 1.73 0.63 -11.60
CA ARG A 35 2.56 0.02 -12.64
C ARG A 35 3.05 1.10 -13.61
N PRO A 36 4.33 1.05 -14.03
CA PRO A 36 4.74 1.79 -15.21
C PRO A 36 3.82 1.40 -16.38
N ASP A 37 3.47 2.37 -17.22
CA ASP A 37 2.77 2.17 -18.51
C ASP A 37 1.29 1.73 -18.50
N GLU A 38 0.71 1.33 -17.36
CA GLU A 38 -0.72 0.94 -17.29
C GLU A 38 -1.66 2.11 -16.93
N GLY A 39 -1.13 3.33 -16.77
CA GLY A 39 -1.90 4.54 -16.44
C GLY A 39 -2.57 4.52 -15.06
N SER A 40 -2.44 3.41 -14.34
CA SER A 40 -3.14 3.11 -13.09
C SER A 40 -2.26 3.41 -11.88
N ARG A 41 -2.76 4.23 -10.96
CA ARG A 41 -2.02 4.73 -9.80
C ARG A 41 -2.90 4.77 -8.56
N VAL A 42 -2.31 4.44 -7.42
CA VAL A 42 -2.89 4.63 -6.09
C VAL A 42 -2.07 5.67 -5.35
N ARG A 43 -2.75 6.60 -4.69
CA ARG A 43 -2.15 7.53 -3.73
C ARG A 43 -2.83 7.36 -2.39
N ALA A 44 -2.10 7.61 -1.32
CA ALA A 44 -2.70 7.71 0.00
C ALA A 44 -1.93 8.65 0.91
N ARG A 45 -2.65 9.27 1.84
CA ARG A 45 -2.05 10.15 2.84
C ARG A 45 -1.15 9.37 3.78
N LEU A 46 -1.51 8.14 4.13
CA LEU A 46 -0.76 7.34 5.09
C LEU A 46 -0.85 5.84 4.78
N LEU A 47 0.26 5.13 4.91
CA LEU A 47 0.34 3.67 4.95
C LEU A 47 0.96 3.24 6.27
N ARG A 48 0.21 2.52 7.08
CA ARG A 48 0.70 1.86 8.30
C ARG A 48 0.86 0.37 8.05
N ILE A 49 2.00 -0.17 8.43
CA ILE A 49 2.31 -1.60 8.35
C ILE A 49 2.70 -2.06 9.75
N GLU A 50 2.01 -3.06 10.27
CA GLU A 50 2.33 -3.73 11.53
C GLU A 50 2.92 -5.10 11.25
N PHE A 51 4.01 -5.44 11.94
CA PHE A 51 4.67 -6.73 11.79
C PHE A 51 4.35 -7.65 12.98
N ALA A 52 4.26 -8.94 12.71
CA ALA A 52 4.06 -9.95 13.75
C ALA A 52 5.28 -9.97 14.69
N LEU A 53 5.09 -9.54 15.93
CA LEU A 53 6.16 -9.43 16.94
C LEU A 53 6.93 -10.75 17.11
N GLY A 54 6.23 -11.88 17.19
CA GLY A 54 6.87 -13.18 17.35
C GLY A 54 7.78 -13.57 16.17
N ALA A 55 7.40 -13.19 14.95
CA ALA A 55 8.24 -13.39 13.77
C ALA A 55 9.45 -12.45 13.81
N PHE A 56 9.23 -11.18 14.13
CA PHE A 56 10.28 -10.17 14.22
C PHE A 56 11.36 -10.53 15.25
N ALA A 57 10.96 -11.05 16.42
CA ALA A 57 11.87 -11.53 17.45
C ALA A 57 12.75 -12.72 16.99
N ARG A 58 12.32 -13.47 15.98
CA ARG A 58 13.10 -14.53 15.33
C ARG A 58 13.87 -14.06 14.09
N GLY A 59 13.90 -12.75 13.83
CA GLY A 59 14.53 -12.18 12.64
C GLY A 59 13.71 -12.33 11.35
N GLU A 60 12.44 -12.73 11.45
CA GLU A 60 11.54 -12.86 10.30
C GLU A 60 10.67 -11.60 10.14
N TRP A 61 10.49 -11.17 8.89
CA TRP A 61 9.59 -10.07 8.57
C TRP A 61 8.25 -10.63 8.08
N ARG A 62 7.23 -10.58 8.93
CA ARG A 62 5.86 -10.97 8.58
C ARG A 62 4.91 -9.82 8.86
N ILE A 63 4.20 -9.36 7.83
CA ILE A 63 3.16 -8.35 7.98
C ILE A 63 1.98 -9.01 8.68
N ALA A 64 1.57 -8.46 9.82
CA ALA A 64 0.36 -8.87 10.53
C ALA A 64 -0.86 -8.06 10.07
N ASP A 65 -0.65 -6.77 9.76
CA ASP A 65 -1.69 -5.88 9.28
C ASP A 65 -1.10 -4.76 8.41
N ALA A 66 -1.88 -4.26 7.45
CA ALA A 66 -1.53 -3.12 6.63
C ALA A 66 -2.78 -2.26 6.36
N ARG A 67 -2.70 -0.97 6.66
CA ARG A 67 -3.81 -0.03 6.51
C ARG A 67 -3.40 1.20 5.71
N LEU A 68 -4.28 1.59 4.80
CA LEU A 68 -4.13 2.74 3.93
C LEU A 68 -5.19 3.78 4.31
N GLU A 69 -4.80 5.03 4.56
CA GLU A 69 -5.72 6.11 4.90
C GLU A 69 -5.75 7.18 3.81
N GLY A 70 -6.96 7.65 3.48
CA GLY A 70 -7.18 8.67 2.45
C GLY A 70 -6.71 8.18 1.08
N ALA A 71 -7.11 6.96 0.72
CA ALA A 71 -6.71 6.34 -0.53
C ALA A 71 -7.48 6.95 -1.72
N GLU A 72 -6.74 7.33 -2.75
CA GLU A 72 -7.24 7.82 -4.03
C GLU A 72 -6.77 6.87 -5.13
N PHE A 73 -7.69 6.44 -5.99
CA PHE A 73 -7.43 5.53 -7.09
C PHE A 73 -7.62 6.26 -8.42
N SER A 74 -6.60 6.22 -9.27
CA SER A 74 -6.69 6.67 -10.65
C SER A 74 -6.51 5.45 -11.55
N ALA A 75 -7.53 5.12 -12.32
CA ALA A 75 -7.47 4.03 -13.30
C ALA A 75 -7.32 4.59 -14.71
N GLY A 76 -6.36 4.07 -15.47
CA GLY A 76 -6.22 4.36 -16.88
C GLY A 76 -7.18 3.50 -17.71
N LEU A 77 -7.45 3.93 -18.95
CA LEU A 77 -8.02 3.05 -19.96
C LEU A 77 -6.86 2.48 -20.79
N ASP A 78 -6.88 1.19 -21.06
CA ASP A 78 -5.95 0.58 -22.01
C ASP A 78 -6.31 0.99 -23.46
N PRO A 79 -5.43 0.73 -24.45
CA PRO A 79 -5.72 1.07 -25.85
C PRO A 79 -6.96 0.37 -26.44
N SER A 80 -7.49 -0.66 -25.76
CA SER A 80 -8.73 -1.34 -26.11
C SER A 80 -9.97 -0.77 -25.40
N GLY A 81 -9.81 0.30 -24.63
CA GLY A 81 -10.86 0.97 -23.87
C GLY A 81 -11.25 0.25 -22.57
N ARG A 82 -10.46 -0.72 -22.10
CA ARG A 82 -10.74 -1.42 -20.84
C ARG A 82 -10.12 -0.70 -19.66
N LEU A 83 -10.82 -0.74 -18.54
CA LEU A 83 -10.36 -0.18 -17.28
C LEU A 83 -9.14 -0.97 -16.77
N ALA A 84 -7.98 -0.34 -16.75
CA ALA A 84 -6.78 -0.88 -16.11
C ALA A 84 -6.88 -0.61 -14.61
N TRP A 85 -7.34 -1.60 -13.84
CA TRP A 85 -7.57 -1.46 -12.41
C TRP A 85 -6.24 -1.47 -11.62
N PRO A 86 -5.98 -0.48 -10.73
CA PRO A 86 -4.67 -0.29 -10.11
C PRO A 86 -4.36 -1.22 -8.94
N LEU A 87 -5.32 -2.03 -8.48
CA LEU A 87 -5.15 -2.71 -7.20
C LEU A 87 -4.08 -3.81 -7.30
N PRO A 88 -3.02 -3.75 -6.47
CA PRO A 88 -2.12 -4.87 -6.31
C PRO A 88 -2.92 -6.08 -5.85
N LYS A 89 -2.59 -7.28 -6.32
CA LYS A 89 -3.00 -8.54 -5.68
C LYS A 89 -2.32 -8.74 -4.31
N LEU A 90 -2.07 -7.67 -3.55
CA LEU A 90 -1.93 -7.81 -2.10
C LEU A 90 -3.32 -8.19 -1.62
N GLY A 91 -3.44 -9.18 -0.74
CA GLY A 91 -4.71 -9.71 -0.23
C GLY A 91 -5.57 -8.71 0.56
N PHE A 92 -5.92 -7.59 -0.06
CA PHE A 92 -7.03 -6.74 0.31
C PHE A 92 -8.28 -7.50 -0.09
N ASP A 93 -8.97 -8.04 0.91
CA ASP A 93 -10.32 -8.55 0.72
C ASP A 93 -11.23 -7.36 0.37
N LEU A 94 -11.59 -7.26 -0.91
CA LEU A 94 -12.44 -6.20 -1.43
C LEU A 94 -13.89 -6.33 -0.93
N GLU A 95 -14.27 -7.45 -0.32
CA GLU A 95 -15.57 -7.59 0.35
C GLU A 95 -15.65 -6.78 1.65
N ALA A 96 -14.52 -6.33 2.21
CA ALA A 96 -14.49 -5.52 3.43
C ALA A 96 -14.63 -4.00 3.19
N VAL A 97 -14.68 -3.54 1.93
CA VAL A 97 -14.83 -2.10 1.62
C VAL A 97 -16.30 -1.72 1.59
N SER A 98 -16.87 -1.50 2.78
CA SER A 98 -18.17 -0.84 2.92
C SER A 98 -17.99 0.66 2.63
N ILE A 99 -18.37 1.12 1.44
CA ILE A 99 -18.54 2.56 1.19
C ILE A 99 -19.78 3.00 1.97
N ALA A 100 -19.59 3.56 3.16
CA ALA A 100 -20.65 4.25 3.88
C ALA A 100 -20.98 5.54 3.12
N ARG A 101 -22.10 5.52 2.40
CA ARG A 101 -22.71 6.72 1.81
C ARG A 101 -23.48 7.44 2.91
N LEU A 102 -23.04 8.65 3.26
CA LEU A 102 -23.84 9.63 4.01
C LEU A 102 -24.89 10.26 3.09
#